data_AF-A0A4Y5SLS0-F1
#
_entry.id   AF-A0A4Y5SLS0-F1
#
_cell.length_a   1.000
_cell.length_b   1.000
_cell.length_c   1.000
_cell.angle_alpha   90.00
_cell.angle_beta   90.00
_cell.angle_gamma   90.00
#
_symmetry.space_group_name_H-M   'P 1'
#
loop_
_entity.id
_entity.type
_entity.pdbx_description
1 polymer ?
#
loop_
_entity_poly.entity_id
_entity_poly.type
_entity_poly.pdbx_seq_one_letter_code
_entity_poly.pdbx_strand_id
1 'polypeptide(L)'
;MTLVLALKWIWDKEKNHDAVLMVSDSRVTYGPVTYEAKKIHSVFVNGIPVAIAGGSGDAAIVKYGYHVVDEVAQKYMENGDRGTTLTQEEFRELVGEVEKALIKRFRELREMGIDVSFNMILSSVDPEGRASIYHFDSRGLAEPVHDTPGFAIIGSGSITGGLLLLRLLGYSPSVELNWGLLSTFIVDMVSEIDPSVGPFVGESWLMRVENEKVALGQIKDEALREFKEQVRKRKELIQELMFLCDVLGEEKVEEVLFSSLMEVDEDDRREGDDKGQS
;
A
#
# COMPACT_ATOMS: atom_id res chain seq x y z
N MET A 1 17.41 -3.99 1.15
CA MET A 1 16.52 -5.13 0.93
C MET A 1 15.23 -4.83 1.66
N THR A 2 14.11 -4.92 0.96
CA THR A 2 12.89 -4.17 1.31
C THR A 2 11.70 -4.77 0.58
N LEU A 3 10.52 -4.69 1.18
CA LEU A 3 9.22 -4.79 0.53
C LEU A 3 8.38 -3.60 0.99
N VAL A 4 8.03 -2.72 0.05
CA VAL A 4 7.03 -1.66 0.27
C VAL A 4 5.89 -1.90 -0.70
N LEU A 5 4.66 -1.83 -0.18
CA LEU A 5 3.42 -2.05 -0.92
C LEU A 5 2.51 -0.83 -0.71
N ALA A 6 1.93 -0.31 -1.79
CA ALA A 6 0.84 0.64 -1.75
C ALA A 6 -0.39 0.04 -2.45
N LEU A 7 -1.52 -0.03 -1.76
CA LEU A 7 -2.78 -0.58 -2.26
C LEU A 7 -3.83 0.54 -2.31
N LYS A 8 -4.54 0.65 -3.44
CA LYS A 8 -5.76 1.45 -3.57
C LYS A 8 -6.98 0.55 -3.36
N TRP A 9 -8.01 1.05 -2.70
CA TRP A 9 -9.30 0.37 -2.71
C TRP A 9 -10.47 1.31 -2.43
N ILE A 10 -11.69 0.83 -2.71
CA ILE A 10 -12.94 1.52 -2.38
C ILE A 10 -13.16 1.54 -0.86
N TRP A 11 -13.02 2.71 -0.24
CA TRP A 11 -13.22 2.94 1.18
C TRP A 11 -14.69 3.22 1.54
N ASP A 12 -15.41 3.93 0.67
CA ASP A 12 -16.83 4.24 0.83
C ASP A 12 -17.52 4.07 -0.52
N LYS A 13 -18.27 2.96 -0.66
CA LYS A 13 -18.96 2.62 -1.91
C LYS A 13 -20.06 3.61 -2.25
N GLU A 14 -20.78 4.14 -1.25
CA GLU A 14 -21.90 5.06 -1.48
C GLU A 14 -21.40 6.39 -2.05
N LYS A 15 -20.25 6.85 -1.56
CA LYS A 15 -19.62 8.10 -2.00
C LYS A 15 -18.58 7.91 -3.10
N ASN A 16 -18.32 6.66 -3.50
CA ASN A 16 -17.26 6.31 -4.43
C ASN A 16 -15.89 6.89 -4.01
N HIS A 17 -15.59 6.84 -2.72
CA HIS A 17 -14.30 7.26 -2.19
C HIS A 17 -13.34 6.08 -2.14
N ASP A 18 -12.13 6.31 -2.62
CA ASP A 18 -10.99 5.43 -2.47
C ASP A 18 -10.18 5.76 -1.21
N ALA A 19 -9.34 4.81 -0.81
CA ALA A 19 -8.25 5.01 0.14
C ALA A 19 -6.94 4.45 -0.42
N VAL A 20 -5.82 4.87 0.17
CA VAL A 20 -4.51 4.26 -0.06
C VAL A 20 -3.90 3.81 1.26
N LEU A 21 -3.49 2.55 1.33
CA LEU A 21 -2.62 2.00 2.39
C LEU A 21 -1.25 1.76 1.83
N MET A 22 -0.25 2.33 2.48
CA MET A 22 1.13 1.95 2.29
C MET A 22 1.60 1.11 3.48
N VAL A 23 2.21 -0.04 3.23
CA VAL A 23 2.88 -0.86 4.24
C VAL A 23 4.31 -1.15 3.83
N SER A 24 5.16 -1.41 4.82
CA SER A 24 6.52 -1.83 4.60
C SER A 24 6.92 -2.95 5.55
N ASP A 25 7.82 -3.81 5.09
CA ASP A 25 8.57 -4.68 5.98
C ASP A 25 9.46 -3.85 6.92
N SER A 26 9.65 -4.32 8.14
CA SER A 26 10.20 -3.46 9.20
C SER A 26 11.70 -3.66 9.45
N ARG A 27 12.38 -4.53 8.68
CA ARG A 27 13.78 -4.90 8.93
C ARG A 27 14.74 -4.28 7.92
N VAL A 28 15.89 -3.80 8.39
CA VAL A 28 17.06 -3.52 7.55
C VAL A 28 18.26 -4.28 8.10
N THR A 29 18.94 -5.00 7.22
CA THR A 29 20.17 -5.73 7.53
C THR A 29 21.35 -5.05 6.84
N TYR A 30 22.36 -4.66 7.63
CA TYR A 30 23.62 -4.10 7.16
C TYR A 30 24.79 -4.90 7.74
N GLY A 31 25.38 -5.78 6.92
CA GLY A 31 26.40 -6.72 7.39
C GLY A 31 25.88 -7.60 8.54
N PRO A 32 26.56 -7.68 9.70
CA PRO A 32 26.10 -8.46 10.85
C PRO A 32 25.01 -7.78 11.69
N VAL A 33 24.63 -6.53 11.39
CA VAL A 33 23.71 -5.73 12.22
C VAL A 33 22.33 -5.70 11.57
N THR A 34 21.30 -5.95 12.38
CA THR A 34 19.90 -5.84 11.99
C THR A 34 19.20 -4.82 12.88
N TYR A 35 18.50 -3.86 12.28
CA TYR A 35 17.72 -2.84 12.99
C TYR A 35 16.41 -2.54 12.27
N GLU A 36 15.46 -1.93 12.97
CA GLU A 36 14.21 -1.46 12.37
C GLU A 36 14.43 -0.11 11.69
N ALA A 37 13.99 0.04 10.45
CA ALA A 37 14.11 1.30 9.72
C ALA A 37 12.79 1.72 9.13
N LYS A 38 12.48 3.01 9.26
CA LYS A 38 11.35 3.62 8.58
C LYS A 38 11.65 3.79 7.09
N LYS A 39 10.87 3.13 6.25
CA LYS A 39 10.86 3.14 4.79
C LYS A 39 9.63 3.84 4.21
N ILE A 40 8.69 4.26 5.07
CA ILE A 40 7.56 5.10 4.71
C ILE A 40 7.72 6.48 5.36
N HIS A 41 7.54 7.51 4.55
CA HIS A 41 7.58 8.92 4.91
C HIS A 41 6.20 9.54 4.68
N SER A 42 5.61 10.10 5.72
CA SER A 42 4.35 10.85 5.62
C SER A 42 4.63 12.33 5.42
N VAL A 43 3.95 12.93 4.44
CA VAL A 43 4.16 14.31 4.03
C VAL A 43 3.00 15.14 4.54
N PHE A 44 3.31 16.07 5.45
CA PHE A 44 2.37 17.06 5.97
C PHE A 44 2.89 18.46 5.70
N VAL A 45 2.01 19.36 5.28
CA VAL A 45 2.32 20.80 5.21
C VAL A 45 1.32 21.55 6.06
N ASN A 46 1.81 22.31 7.05
CA ASN A 46 0.97 23.05 8.01
C ASN A 46 -0.12 22.19 8.68
N GLY A 47 0.19 20.91 8.96
CA GLY A 47 -0.76 19.95 9.55
C GLY A 47 -1.75 19.32 8.56
N ILE A 48 -1.72 19.70 7.29
CA ILE A 48 -2.55 19.13 6.23
C ILE A 48 -1.80 17.93 5.62
N PRO A 49 -2.40 16.74 5.57
CA PRO A 49 -1.79 15.58 4.92
C PRO A 49 -1.75 15.80 3.41
N VAL A 50 -0.58 15.68 2.79
CA VAL A 50 -0.39 15.89 1.34
C VAL A 50 -0.14 14.58 0.62
N ALA A 51 0.72 13.72 1.17
CA ALA A 51 1.12 12.49 0.50
C ALA A 51 1.72 11.45 1.47
N ILE A 52 1.86 10.23 0.97
CA ILE A 52 2.67 9.16 1.56
C ILE A 52 3.73 8.76 0.53
N ALA A 53 4.99 8.70 0.95
CA ALA A 53 6.11 8.24 0.13
C ALA A 53 6.74 6.98 0.73
N GLY A 54 6.97 5.96 -0.09
CA GLY A 54 7.62 4.71 0.32
C GLY A 54 8.79 4.41 -0.59
N GLY A 55 9.91 3.89 -0.07
CA GLY A 55 11.16 3.83 -0.84
C GLY A 55 11.94 2.55 -0.68
N SER A 56 12.65 2.16 -1.74
CA SER A 56 13.57 1.03 -1.75
C SER A 56 14.78 1.31 -2.65
N GLY A 57 15.94 0.79 -2.27
CA GLY A 57 17.21 1.06 -2.94
C GLY A 57 18.26 1.57 -1.96
N ASP A 58 19.15 2.44 -2.44
CA ASP A 58 20.13 3.12 -1.59
C ASP A 58 19.43 4.08 -0.62
N ALA A 59 19.71 3.94 0.68
CA ALA A 59 19.01 4.69 1.72
C ALA A 59 19.25 6.20 1.65
N ALA A 60 20.43 6.66 1.20
CA ALA A 60 20.73 8.08 1.08
C ALA A 60 20.00 8.68 -0.12
N ILE A 61 19.96 7.97 -1.26
CA ILE A 61 19.23 8.41 -2.46
C ILE A 61 17.72 8.40 -2.20
N VAL A 62 17.18 7.39 -1.50
CA VAL A 62 15.76 7.33 -1.14
C VAL A 62 15.37 8.50 -0.22
N LYS A 63 16.18 8.78 0.82
CA LYS A 63 15.94 9.93 1.72
C LYS A 63 16.01 11.27 1.00
N TYR A 64 16.90 11.39 0.02
CA TYR A 64 16.91 12.56 -0.86
C TYR A 64 15.60 12.67 -1.64
N GLY A 65 15.04 11.56 -2.13
CA GLY A 65 13.73 11.54 -2.76
C GLY A 65 12.62 12.07 -1.85
N TYR A 66 12.55 11.63 -0.59
CA TYR A 66 11.58 12.17 0.37
C TYR A 66 11.76 13.67 0.61
N HIS A 67 13.00 14.12 0.73
CA HIS A 67 13.30 15.54 0.90
C HIS A 67 12.84 16.37 -0.31
N VAL A 68 13.03 15.89 -1.54
CA VAL A 68 12.51 16.53 -2.75
C VAL A 68 10.98 16.62 -2.70
N VAL A 69 10.30 15.54 -2.28
CA VAL A 69 8.84 15.55 -2.13
C VAL A 69 8.40 16.60 -1.11
N ASP A 70 9.04 16.68 0.06
CA ASP A 70 8.72 17.68 1.09
C ASP A 70 8.90 19.11 0.56
N GLU A 71 10.02 19.40 -0.11
CA GLU A 71 10.29 20.74 -0.66
C GLU A 71 9.27 21.15 -1.73
N VAL A 72 8.92 20.23 -2.63
CA VAL A 72 7.94 20.51 -3.70
C VAL A 72 6.56 20.68 -3.08
N ALA A 73 6.16 19.80 -2.15
CA ALA A 73 4.87 19.88 -1.45
C ALA A 73 4.74 21.21 -0.68
N GLN A 74 5.78 21.61 0.05
CA GLN A 74 5.80 22.87 0.78
C GLN A 74 5.61 24.07 -0.15
N LYS A 75 6.39 24.15 -1.25
CA LYS A 75 6.25 25.22 -2.25
C LYS A 75 4.85 25.26 -2.86
N TYR A 76 4.29 24.10 -3.17
CA TYR A 76 2.96 24.01 -3.77
C TYR A 76 1.87 24.52 -2.83
N MET A 77 1.96 24.14 -1.55
CA MET A 77 0.99 24.48 -0.52
C MET A 77 1.15 25.91 0.03
N GLU A 78 2.34 26.51 0.04
CA GLU A 78 2.55 27.90 0.48
C GLU A 78 2.08 28.93 -0.55
N ASN A 79 2.13 28.57 -1.85
CA ASN A 79 1.72 29.47 -2.94
C ASN A 79 0.19 29.56 -3.11
N GLY A 80 -0.56 28.62 -2.55
CA GLY A 80 -2.01 28.67 -2.50
C GLY A 80 -2.43 28.71 -1.04
N ASP A 81 -2.98 29.83 -0.56
CA ASP A 81 -3.54 29.95 0.79
C ASP A 81 -4.66 28.90 0.99
N ARG A 82 -4.30 27.72 1.50
CA ARG A 82 -5.12 26.49 1.40
C ARG A 82 -5.28 25.80 2.75
N GLY A 83 -6.53 25.47 3.07
CA GLY A 83 -6.92 24.68 4.25
C GLY A 83 -7.23 23.21 3.95
N THR A 84 -6.94 22.72 2.74
CA THR A 84 -7.29 21.37 2.27
C THR A 84 -6.12 20.70 1.56
N THR A 85 -6.17 19.38 1.40
CA THR A 85 -5.17 18.65 0.60
C THR A 85 -5.33 18.93 -0.90
N LEU A 86 -4.36 18.49 -1.69
CA LEU A 86 -4.27 18.69 -3.14
C LEU A 86 -5.36 17.90 -3.88
N THR A 87 -5.87 18.47 -4.97
CA THR A 87 -6.69 17.70 -5.93
C THR A 87 -5.83 16.68 -6.68
N GLN A 88 -6.45 15.69 -7.32
CA GLN A 88 -5.72 14.73 -8.15
C GLN A 88 -4.90 15.40 -9.28
N GLU A 89 -5.42 16.47 -9.88
CA GLU A 89 -4.72 17.23 -10.92
C GLU A 89 -3.50 17.95 -10.37
N GLU A 90 -3.65 18.62 -9.22
CA GLU A 90 -2.54 19.32 -8.55
C GLU A 90 -1.48 18.36 -8.04
N PHE A 91 -1.89 17.19 -7.54
CA PHE A 91 -0.97 16.15 -7.13
C PHE A 91 -0.17 15.61 -8.32
N ARG A 92 -0.77 15.52 -9.52
CA ARG A 92 -0.05 15.17 -10.76
C ARG A 92 0.98 16.23 -11.12
N GLU A 93 0.67 17.51 -10.96
CA GLU A 93 1.64 18.60 -11.18
C GLU A 93 2.81 18.52 -10.18
N LEU A 94 2.51 18.29 -8.89
CA LEU A 94 3.51 18.05 -7.86
C LEU A 94 4.43 16.88 -8.23
N VAL A 95 3.86 15.76 -8.67
CA VAL A 95 4.63 14.58 -9.14
C VAL A 95 5.57 14.96 -10.29
N GLY A 96 5.12 15.77 -11.24
CA GLY A 96 5.94 16.24 -12.36
C GLY A 96 7.13 17.11 -11.92
N GLU A 97 6.96 17.94 -10.89
CA GLU A 97 8.07 18.72 -10.32
C GLU A 97 9.06 17.84 -9.54
N VAL A 98 8.57 16.83 -8.81
CA VAL A 98 9.42 15.81 -8.17
C VAL A 98 10.22 15.03 -9.21
N GLU A 99 9.58 14.59 -10.29
CA GLU A 99 10.22 13.88 -11.41
C GLU A 99 11.35 14.72 -12.03
N LYS A 100 11.10 16.00 -12.34
CA LYS A 100 12.12 16.90 -12.89
C LYS A 100 13.34 17.02 -11.96
N ALA A 101 13.11 17.17 -10.66
CA ALA A 101 14.18 17.28 -9.67
C ALA A 101 15.00 15.98 -9.56
N LEU A 102 14.34 14.82 -9.50
CA LEU A 102 15.00 13.52 -9.43
C LEU A 102 15.80 13.20 -10.70
N ILE A 103 15.24 13.41 -11.89
CA ILE A 103 15.94 13.20 -13.17
C ILE A 103 17.22 14.02 -13.21
N LYS A 104 17.15 15.29 -12.81
CA LYS A 104 18.32 16.18 -12.79
C LYS A 104 19.39 15.61 -11.85
N ARG A 105 19.02 15.27 -10.61
CA ARG A 105 19.97 14.75 -9.62
C ARG A 105 20.59 13.42 -10.07
N PHE A 106 19.79 12.50 -10.59
CA PHE A 106 20.27 11.18 -10.98
C PHE A 106 21.18 11.23 -12.19
N ARG A 107 20.97 12.20 -13.10
CA ARG A 107 21.90 12.48 -14.19
C ARG A 107 23.27 12.90 -13.67
N GLU A 108 23.32 13.86 -12.74
CA GLU A 108 24.57 14.33 -12.12
C GLU A 108 25.33 13.16 -11.44
N LEU A 109 24.61 12.32 -10.68
CA LEU A 109 25.22 11.16 -10.03
C LEU A 109 25.82 10.17 -11.05
N ARG A 110 25.08 9.87 -12.13
CA ARG A 110 25.57 8.97 -13.19
C ARG A 110 26.78 9.54 -13.93
N GLU A 111 26.83 10.85 -14.16
CA GLU A 111 27.99 11.54 -14.74
C GLU A 111 29.23 11.44 -13.84
N MET A 112 29.04 11.37 -12.53
CA MET A 112 30.11 11.11 -11.55
C MET A 112 30.49 9.62 -11.43
N GLY A 113 29.86 8.75 -12.22
CA GLY A 113 30.08 7.30 -12.18
C GLY A 113 29.39 6.59 -11.02
N ILE A 114 28.40 7.23 -10.38
CA ILE A 114 27.61 6.64 -9.29
C ILE A 114 26.39 5.94 -9.89
N ASP A 115 26.26 4.64 -9.62
CA ASP A 115 25.06 3.89 -9.99
C ASP A 115 23.90 4.22 -9.05
N VAL A 116 22.71 4.41 -9.63
CA VAL A 116 21.53 4.88 -8.91
C VAL A 116 20.60 3.71 -8.65
N SER A 117 20.65 3.18 -7.42
CA SER A 117 19.68 2.21 -6.91
C SER A 117 18.54 2.95 -6.21
N PHE A 118 17.41 3.13 -6.91
CA PHE A 118 16.27 3.88 -6.40
C PHE A 118 14.96 3.37 -6.98
N ASN A 119 13.97 3.18 -6.12
CA ASN A 119 12.56 3.10 -6.45
C ASN A 119 11.77 3.80 -5.34
N MET A 120 10.73 4.53 -5.70
CA MET A 120 9.85 5.20 -4.75
C MET A 120 8.40 5.07 -5.19
N ILE A 121 7.50 4.89 -4.25
CA ILE A 121 6.06 5.02 -4.46
C ILE A 121 5.64 6.34 -3.82
N LEU A 122 4.87 7.15 -4.54
CA LEU A 122 4.29 8.38 -4.03
C LEU A 122 2.78 8.32 -4.24
N SER A 123 2.02 8.47 -3.14
CA SER A 123 0.58 8.32 -3.16
C SER A 123 -0.13 9.45 -2.41
N SER A 124 -1.37 9.73 -2.79
CA SER A 124 -2.23 10.71 -2.12
C SER A 124 -3.71 10.36 -2.32
N VAL A 125 -4.58 10.94 -1.50
CA VAL A 125 -6.04 10.91 -1.66
C VAL A 125 -6.51 12.36 -1.66
N ASP A 126 -7.31 12.74 -2.66
CA ASP A 126 -7.83 14.09 -2.77
C ASP A 126 -9.09 14.33 -1.92
N PRO A 127 -9.59 15.57 -1.77
CA PRO A 127 -10.81 15.85 -1.01
C PRO A 127 -12.07 15.18 -1.56
N GLU A 128 -12.07 14.79 -2.83
CA GLU A 128 -13.16 14.06 -3.50
C GLU A 128 -13.06 12.54 -3.28
N GLY A 129 -12.04 12.09 -2.54
CA GLY A 129 -11.82 10.69 -2.24
C GLY A 129 -11.11 9.91 -3.35
N ARG A 130 -10.55 10.55 -4.38
CA ARG A 130 -9.82 9.84 -5.43
C ARG A 130 -8.40 9.53 -4.98
N ALA A 131 -8.04 8.26 -5.04
CA ALA A 131 -6.69 7.79 -4.74
C ALA A 131 -5.77 7.89 -5.95
N SER A 132 -4.57 8.42 -5.72
CA SER A 132 -3.48 8.49 -6.69
C SER A 132 -2.25 7.75 -6.18
N ILE A 133 -1.61 6.99 -7.04
CA ILE A 133 -0.40 6.20 -6.80
C ILE A 133 0.50 6.36 -8.02
N TYR A 134 1.75 6.75 -7.77
CA TYR A 134 2.81 6.89 -8.77
C TYR A 134 4.02 6.06 -8.34
N HIS A 135 4.60 5.32 -9.28
CA HIS A 135 5.85 4.60 -9.11
C HIS A 135 6.97 5.37 -9.81
N PHE A 136 8.01 5.70 -9.04
CA PHE A 136 9.25 6.28 -9.53
C PHE A 136 10.33 5.21 -9.65
N ASP A 137 10.99 5.17 -10.81
CA ASP A 137 12.08 4.23 -11.07
C ASP A 137 13.48 4.85 -10.89
N SER A 138 14.53 4.06 -11.15
CA SER A 138 15.93 4.49 -11.04
C SER A 138 16.37 5.58 -12.03
N ARG A 139 15.53 5.92 -13.01
CA ARG A 139 15.73 7.05 -13.94
C ARG A 139 15.12 8.33 -13.37
N GLY A 140 14.34 8.23 -12.29
CA GLY A 140 13.58 9.32 -11.68
C GLY A 140 12.24 9.57 -12.38
N LEU A 141 11.84 8.71 -13.32
CA LEU A 141 10.59 8.84 -14.09
C LEU A 141 9.42 8.34 -13.27
N ALA A 142 8.28 9.02 -13.36
CA ALA A 142 7.05 8.67 -12.65
C ALA A 142 6.05 7.97 -13.58
N GLU A 143 5.51 6.83 -13.14
CA GLU A 143 4.43 6.10 -13.81
C GLU A 143 3.17 6.06 -12.93
N PRO A 144 2.00 6.52 -13.40
CA PRO A 144 0.75 6.38 -12.66
C PRO A 144 0.27 4.93 -12.67
N VAL A 145 -0.06 4.40 -11.49
CA VAL A 145 -0.47 2.99 -11.33
C VAL A 145 -1.76 2.81 -10.53
N HIS A 146 -2.49 3.89 -10.26
CA HIS A 146 -3.70 3.90 -9.42
C HIS A 146 -4.97 3.40 -10.12
N ASP A 147 -5.09 3.47 -11.44
CA ASP A 147 -6.26 2.92 -12.14
C ASP A 147 -5.98 1.52 -12.69
N THR A 148 -4.74 1.28 -13.12
CA THR A 148 -4.28 -0.03 -13.57
C THR A 148 -2.80 -0.17 -13.18
N PRO A 149 -2.44 -1.11 -12.29
CA PRO A 149 -3.28 -2.15 -11.67
C PRO A 149 -3.99 -1.73 -10.37
N GLY A 150 -3.88 -0.47 -9.93
CA GLY A 150 -4.43 0.00 -8.65
C GLY A 150 -3.53 -0.29 -7.45
N PHE A 151 -2.26 -0.66 -7.67
CA PHE A 151 -1.29 -0.87 -6.60
C PHE A 151 0.13 -0.58 -7.10
N ALA A 152 1.05 -0.41 -6.16
CA ALA A 152 2.48 -0.38 -6.42
C ALA A 152 3.21 -1.27 -5.42
N ILE A 153 4.24 -1.98 -5.88
CA ILE A 153 5.06 -2.84 -5.03
C ILE A 153 6.53 -2.70 -5.43
N ILE A 154 7.39 -2.38 -4.48
CA ILE A 154 8.81 -2.10 -4.73
C ILE A 154 9.71 -2.85 -3.75
N GLY A 155 10.99 -2.96 -4.10
CA GLY A 155 12.01 -3.67 -3.34
C GLY A 155 12.13 -5.15 -3.72
N SER A 156 13.11 -5.85 -3.14
CA SER A 156 13.41 -7.25 -3.46
C SER A 156 12.21 -8.18 -3.24
N GLY A 157 11.43 -7.96 -2.18
CA GLY A 157 10.26 -8.78 -1.87
C GLY A 157 9.14 -8.70 -2.91
N SER A 158 9.15 -7.70 -3.78
CA SER A 158 8.18 -7.60 -4.89
C SER A 158 8.31 -8.78 -5.86
N ILE A 159 9.54 -9.14 -6.19
CA ILE A 159 9.88 -10.23 -7.11
C ILE A 159 9.78 -11.57 -6.41
N THR A 160 10.25 -11.67 -5.15
CA THR A 160 10.33 -12.94 -4.43
C THR A 160 8.97 -13.54 -4.10
N GLY A 161 7.91 -12.72 -3.99
CA GLY A 161 6.56 -13.28 -3.78
C GLY A 161 5.41 -12.28 -3.72
N GLY A 162 5.68 -10.99 -3.52
CA GLY A 162 4.61 -10.01 -3.34
C GLY A 162 3.65 -9.90 -4.53
N LEU A 163 4.17 -9.86 -5.76
CA LEU A 163 3.34 -9.84 -6.98
C LEU A 163 2.56 -11.15 -7.18
N LEU A 164 3.18 -12.29 -6.86
CA LEU A 164 2.54 -13.60 -6.96
C LEU A 164 1.35 -13.67 -6.00
N LEU A 165 1.55 -13.30 -4.73
CA LEU A 165 0.52 -13.36 -3.70
C LEU A 165 -0.63 -12.40 -3.97
N LEU A 166 -0.36 -11.18 -4.45
CA LEU A 166 -1.43 -10.25 -4.85
C LEU A 166 -2.32 -10.85 -5.94
N ARG A 167 -1.73 -11.51 -6.94
CA ARG A 167 -2.48 -12.16 -8.01
C ARG A 167 -3.23 -13.40 -7.53
N LEU A 168 -2.56 -14.26 -6.75
CA LEU A 168 -3.13 -15.49 -6.23
C LEU A 168 -4.33 -15.23 -5.31
N LEU A 169 -4.24 -14.19 -4.47
CA LEU A 169 -5.30 -13.80 -3.53
C LEU A 169 -6.39 -12.93 -4.16
N GLY A 170 -6.35 -12.74 -5.49
CA GLY A 170 -7.41 -12.06 -6.23
C GLY A 170 -7.55 -10.57 -5.90
N TYR A 171 -6.44 -9.86 -5.66
CA TYR A 171 -6.48 -8.41 -5.43
C TYR A 171 -7.23 -7.69 -6.56
N SER A 172 -8.19 -6.85 -6.19
CA SER A 172 -8.87 -5.92 -7.09
C SER A 172 -9.19 -4.62 -6.34
N PRO A 173 -8.89 -3.44 -6.92
CA PRO A 173 -9.17 -2.16 -6.27
C PRO A 173 -10.68 -1.92 -6.05
N SER A 174 -11.55 -2.68 -6.74
CA SER A 174 -13.01 -2.53 -6.68
C SER A 174 -13.71 -3.38 -5.63
N VAL A 175 -12.97 -4.23 -4.89
CA VAL A 175 -13.57 -5.13 -3.89
C VAL A 175 -13.36 -4.54 -2.49
N GLU A 176 -14.34 -4.70 -1.62
CA GLU A 176 -14.17 -4.36 -0.21
C GLU A 176 -13.55 -5.56 0.50
N LEU A 177 -12.23 -5.58 0.61
CA LEU A 177 -11.48 -6.56 1.39
C LEU A 177 -10.90 -5.91 2.65
N ASN A 178 -10.57 -6.74 3.65
CA ASN A 178 -9.75 -6.27 4.76
C ASN A 178 -8.29 -6.12 4.28
N TRP A 179 -7.95 -4.93 3.79
CA TRP A 179 -6.65 -4.66 3.16
C TRP A 179 -5.49 -4.59 4.16
N GLY A 180 -5.76 -4.22 5.41
CA GLY A 180 -4.79 -4.36 6.49
C GLY A 180 -4.36 -5.81 6.69
N LEU A 181 -5.33 -6.73 6.64
CA LEU A 181 -5.07 -8.16 6.71
C LEU A 181 -4.38 -8.71 5.45
N LEU A 182 -4.80 -8.31 4.24
CA LEU A 182 -4.14 -8.74 3.00
C LEU A 182 -2.67 -8.30 2.96
N SER A 183 -2.41 -7.03 3.26
CA SER A 183 -1.06 -6.47 3.25
C SER A 183 -0.18 -7.12 4.33
N THR A 184 -0.71 -7.37 5.53
CA THR A 184 -0.04 -8.16 6.58
C THR A 184 0.29 -9.56 6.08
N PHE A 185 -0.67 -10.25 5.45
CA PHE A 185 -0.46 -11.60 4.91
C PHE A 185 0.67 -11.63 3.88
N ILE A 186 0.67 -10.69 2.92
CA ILE A 186 1.69 -10.63 1.87
C ILE A 186 3.07 -10.42 2.47
N VAL A 187 3.24 -9.41 3.34
CA VAL A 187 4.55 -9.10 3.92
C VAL A 187 5.08 -10.28 4.75
N ASP A 188 4.22 -10.91 5.56
CA ASP A 188 4.64 -12.04 6.39
C ASP A 188 5.02 -13.25 5.55
N MET A 189 4.21 -13.63 4.55
CA MET A 189 4.54 -14.77 3.68
C MET A 189 5.81 -14.53 2.88
N VAL A 190 6.04 -13.31 2.40
CA VAL A 190 7.31 -12.97 1.72
C VAL A 190 8.49 -13.06 2.69
N SER A 191 8.33 -12.60 3.93
CA SER A 191 9.39 -12.64 4.95
C SER A 191 9.81 -14.06 5.37
N GLU A 192 8.94 -15.06 5.18
CA GLU A 192 9.28 -16.46 5.42
C GLU A 192 10.21 -17.05 4.36
N ILE A 193 10.16 -16.52 3.13
CA ILE A 193 10.92 -17.04 1.98
C ILE A 193 12.16 -16.18 1.71
N ASP A 194 12.00 -14.86 1.80
CA ASP A 194 13.06 -13.89 1.57
C ASP A 194 13.64 -13.42 2.92
N PRO A 195 14.82 -13.92 3.35
CA PRO A 195 15.42 -13.53 4.62
C PRO A 195 15.79 -12.04 4.66
N SER A 196 15.78 -11.38 3.50
CA SER A 196 16.07 -9.97 3.35
C SER A 196 14.87 -9.05 3.59
N VAL A 197 13.68 -9.62 3.75
CA VAL A 197 12.43 -8.94 4.07
C VAL A 197 12.07 -9.25 5.52
N GLY A 198 11.86 -8.22 6.32
CA GLY A 198 11.40 -8.40 7.70
C GLY A 198 9.95 -8.85 7.81
N PRO A 199 9.54 -9.49 8.92
CA PRO A 199 8.13 -9.63 9.20
C PRO A 199 7.49 -8.24 9.37
N PHE A 200 6.19 -8.14 9.14
CA PHE A 200 5.48 -6.88 9.33
C PHE A 200 5.37 -6.54 10.82
N VAL A 201 5.90 -5.40 11.28
CA VAL A 201 5.75 -4.96 12.69
C VAL A 201 4.89 -3.70 12.83
N GLY A 202 4.15 -3.33 11.77
CA GLY A 202 3.17 -2.25 11.82
C GLY A 202 3.55 -0.99 11.05
N GLU A 203 4.68 -0.95 10.35
CA GLU A 203 5.06 0.21 9.55
C GLU A 203 4.07 0.44 8.40
N SER A 204 3.10 1.31 8.64
CA SER A 204 1.94 1.50 7.77
C SER A 204 1.37 2.91 7.86
N TRP A 205 0.78 3.36 6.76
CA TRP A 205 0.09 4.64 6.67
C TRP A 205 -1.13 4.51 5.76
N LEU A 206 -2.29 4.89 6.27
CA LEU A 206 -3.57 4.90 5.60
C LEU A 206 -4.01 6.34 5.36
N MET A 207 -4.19 6.71 4.09
CA MET A 207 -4.78 7.98 3.67
C MET A 207 -6.17 7.75 3.09
N ARG A 208 -7.16 8.52 3.54
CA ARG A 208 -8.58 8.39 3.14
C ARG A 208 -9.36 9.65 3.47
N VAL A 209 -10.57 9.78 2.92
CA VAL A 209 -11.53 10.80 3.37
C VAL A 209 -12.28 10.30 4.62
N GLU A 210 -12.25 11.09 5.68
CA GLU A 210 -12.94 10.86 6.94
C GLU A 210 -13.56 12.17 7.42
N ASN A 211 -14.87 12.18 7.70
CA ASN A 211 -15.62 13.39 8.07
C ASN A 211 -15.40 14.56 7.08
N GLU A 212 -15.50 14.27 5.77
CA GLU A 212 -15.33 15.23 4.67
C GLU A 212 -13.94 15.88 4.57
N LYS A 213 -12.95 15.33 5.28
CA LYS A 213 -11.57 15.79 5.23
C LYS A 213 -10.63 14.62 4.97
N VAL A 214 -9.53 14.90 4.31
CA VAL A 214 -8.50 13.89 4.13
C VAL A 214 -7.76 13.68 5.45
N ALA A 215 -7.74 12.44 5.89
CA ALA A 215 -7.07 11.98 7.09
C ALA A 215 -5.91 11.05 6.72
N LEU A 216 -4.84 11.11 7.50
CA LEU A 216 -3.66 10.28 7.36
C LEU A 216 -3.27 9.73 8.74
N GLY A 217 -3.21 8.41 8.88
CA GLY A 217 -2.90 7.76 10.15
C GLY A 217 -2.30 6.37 9.99
N GLN A 218 -1.70 5.86 11.06
CA GLN A 218 -1.12 4.51 11.08
C GLN A 218 -2.15 3.46 11.50
N ILE A 219 -1.91 2.20 11.14
CA ILE A 219 -2.67 1.08 11.69
C ILE A 219 -2.42 1.02 13.21
N LYS A 220 -3.48 0.81 13.99
CA LYS A 220 -3.39 0.67 15.45
C LYS A 220 -2.76 -0.66 15.84
N ASP A 221 -2.04 -0.67 16.96
CA ASP A 221 -1.38 -1.87 17.47
C ASP A 221 -2.37 -3.02 17.75
N GLU A 222 -3.59 -2.70 18.20
CA GLU A 222 -4.64 -3.71 18.43
C GLU A 222 -5.05 -4.40 17.12
N ALA A 223 -5.30 -3.61 16.07
CA ALA A 223 -5.65 -4.14 14.75
C ALA A 223 -4.51 -4.97 14.15
N LEU A 224 -3.26 -4.54 14.36
CA LEU A 224 -2.08 -5.31 13.92
C LEU A 224 -2.03 -6.70 14.56
N ARG A 225 -2.29 -6.81 15.88
CA ARG A 225 -2.32 -8.10 16.58
C ARG A 225 -3.40 -9.02 16.03
N GLU A 226 -4.60 -8.48 15.81
CA GLU A 226 -5.70 -9.23 15.21
C GLU A 226 -5.35 -9.74 13.81
N PHE A 227 -4.74 -8.88 12.97
CA PHE A 227 -4.30 -9.28 11.63
C PHE A 227 -3.28 -10.41 11.70
N LYS A 228 -2.31 -10.36 12.61
CA LYS A 228 -1.30 -11.43 12.77
C LYS A 228 -1.93 -12.78 13.13
N GLU A 229 -2.90 -12.79 14.05
CA GLU A 229 -3.62 -14.01 14.39
C GLU A 229 -4.43 -14.56 13.22
N GLN A 230 -5.10 -13.68 12.47
CA GLN A 230 -5.86 -14.03 11.29
C GLN A 230 -4.97 -14.54 10.16
N VAL A 231 -3.79 -13.95 9.93
CA VAL A 231 -2.80 -14.42 8.94
C VAL A 231 -2.38 -15.85 9.23
N ARG A 232 -2.06 -16.18 10.49
CA ARG A 232 -1.68 -17.54 10.88
C ARG A 232 -2.78 -18.54 10.55
N LYS A 233 -4.03 -18.23 10.93
CA LYS A 233 -5.19 -19.08 10.63
C LYS A 233 -5.45 -19.20 9.13
N ARG A 234 -5.38 -18.11 8.37
CA ARG A 234 -5.59 -18.12 6.91
C ARG A 234 -4.55 -18.96 6.19
N LYS A 235 -3.29 -18.92 6.63
CA LYS A 235 -2.23 -19.77 6.08
C LYS A 235 -2.56 -21.26 6.26
N GLU A 236 -2.93 -21.66 7.48
CA GLU A 236 -3.35 -23.03 7.79
C GLU A 236 -4.56 -23.44 6.93
N LEU A 237 -5.58 -22.58 6.82
CA LEU A 237 -6.77 -22.84 5.99
C LEU A 237 -6.46 -22.97 4.49
N ILE A 238 -5.52 -22.19 3.94
CA ILE A 238 -5.10 -22.33 2.55
C ILE A 238 -4.44 -23.69 2.32
N GLN A 239 -3.61 -24.16 3.25
CA GLN A 239 -2.96 -25.48 3.15
C GLN A 239 -3.98 -26.61 3.21
N GLU A 240 -4.94 -26.52 4.14
CA GLU A 240 -6.02 -27.50 4.26
C GLU A 240 -6.93 -27.50 3.02
N LEU A 241 -7.22 -26.32 2.44
CA LEU A 241 -8.00 -26.22 1.21
C LEU A 241 -7.32 -26.95 0.05
N MET A 242 -6.01 -26.75 -0.13
CA MET A 242 -5.24 -27.45 -1.15
C MET A 242 -5.29 -28.97 -0.95
N PHE A 243 -5.14 -29.42 0.30
CA PHE A 243 -5.25 -30.84 0.63
C PHE A 243 -6.65 -31.40 0.39
N LEU A 244 -7.70 -30.63 0.68
CA LEU A 244 -9.08 -31.03 0.40
C LEU A 244 -9.32 -31.21 -1.09
N CYS A 245 -8.76 -30.34 -1.94
CA CYS A 245 -8.81 -30.51 -3.39
C CYS A 245 -8.16 -31.84 -3.83
N ASP A 246 -7.00 -32.20 -3.27
CA ASP A 246 -6.33 -33.47 -3.59
C ASP A 246 -7.14 -34.71 -3.17
N VAL A 247 -7.93 -34.61 -2.09
CA VAL A 247 -8.70 -35.74 -1.54
C VAL A 247 -10.07 -35.90 -2.17
N LEU A 248 -10.79 -34.79 -2.38
CA LEU A 248 -12.20 -34.78 -2.80
C LEU A 248 -12.39 -34.42 -4.29
N GLY A 249 -11.37 -33.85 -4.93
CA GLY A 249 -11.49 -33.21 -6.23
C GLY A 249 -12.07 -31.80 -6.14
N GLU A 250 -11.71 -30.95 -7.11
CA GLU A 250 -12.05 -29.53 -7.13
C GLU A 250 -13.56 -29.28 -7.17
N GLU A 251 -14.32 -30.03 -7.98
CA GLU A 251 -15.77 -29.85 -8.15
C GLU A 251 -16.53 -29.97 -6.82
N LYS A 252 -16.12 -30.93 -5.98
CA LYS A 252 -16.77 -31.17 -4.70
C LYS A 252 -16.40 -30.12 -3.65
N VAL A 253 -15.15 -29.65 -3.69
CA VAL A 253 -14.70 -28.55 -2.83
C VAL A 253 -15.42 -27.25 -3.22
N GLU A 254 -15.56 -27.00 -4.52
CA GLU A 254 -16.28 -25.86 -5.08
C GLU A 254 -17.75 -25.85 -4.63
N GLU A 255 -18.45 -26.99 -4.72
CA GLU A 255 -19.85 -27.12 -4.25
C GLU A 255 -19.99 -26.74 -2.77
N VAL A 256 -19.10 -27.26 -1.92
CA VAL A 256 -19.11 -26.96 -0.48
C VAL A 256 -18.85 -25.48 -0.23
N LEU A 257 -17.85 -24.89 -0.88
CA LEU A 257 -17.52 -23.47 -0.72
C LEU A 257 -18.66 -22.54 -1.15
N PHE A 258 -19.28 -22.80 -2.30
CA PHE A 258 -20.39 -21.98 -2.78
C PHE A 258 -21.65 -22.12 -1.93
N SER A 259 -21.98 -23.33 -1.45
CA SER A 259 -23.14 -23.51 -0.56
C SER A 259 -23.01 -22.65 0.70
N SER A 260 -21.82 -22.61 1.32
CA SER A 260 -21.58 -21.80 2.51
C SER A 260 -21.60 -20.30 2.23
N LEU A 261 -21.15 -19.85 1.06
CA LEU A 261 -21.22 -18.45 0.67
C LEU A 261 -22.67 -17.98 0.45
N MET A 262 -23.51 -18.83 -0.16
CA MET A 262 -24.92 -18.51 -0.39
C MET A 262 -25.74 -18.45 0.91
N GLU A 263 -25.42 -19.28 1.90
CA GLU A 263 -26.06 -19.23 3.22
C GLU A 263 -25.79 -17.90 3.95
N VAL A 264 -24.57 -17.35 3.84
CA VAL A 264 -24.21 -16.06 4.44
C VAL A 264 -24.98 -14.89 3.78
N ASP A 265 -25.13 -14.94 2.45
CA ASP A 265 -25.85 -13.93 1.67
C ASP A 265 -27.36 -13.89 1.98
N GLU A 266 -27.94 -15.01 2.44
CA GLU A 266 -29.34 -15.08 2.89
C GLU A 266 -29.54 -14.57 4.32
N ASP A 267 -28.61 -14.83 5.23
CA ASP A 267 -28.70 -14.36 6.62
C ASP A 267 -28.46 -12.84 6.73
N ASP A 268 -27.55 -12.26 5.95
CA ASP A 268 -27.37 -10.79 5.88
C ASP A 268 -28.61 -10.06 5.34
N ARG A 269 -29.39 -10.71 4.44
CA ARG A 269 -30.67 -10.17 3.96
C ARG A 269 -31.77 -10.25 5.02
N ARG A 270 -31.77 -11.28 5.89
CA ARG A 270 -32.75 -11.43 6.98
C ARG A 270 -32.48 -10.46 8.13
N GLU A 271 -31.21 -10.19 8.48
CA GLU A 271 -30.88 -9.18 9.50
C GLU A 271 -31.12 -7.73 9.04
N GLY A 272 -31.05 -7.47 7.72
CA GLY A 272 -31.38 -6.16 7.14
C GLY A 272 -32.87 -5.80 7.22
N ASP A 273 -33.77 -6.79 7.08
CA ASP A 273 -35.22 -6.59 7.14
C ASP A 273 -35.74 -6.38 8.58
N ASP A 274 -35.07 -6.97 9.59
CA ASP A 274 -35.49 -6.84 11.00
C ASP A 274 -35.12 -5.47 11.63
N LYS A 275 -34.17 -4.72 11.04
CA LYS A 275 -33.84 -3.34 11.48
C LYS A 275 -34.72 -2.26 10.84
N GLY A 276 -35.65 -2.65 9.96
CA GLY A 276 -36.65 -1.76 9.34
C GLY A 276 -38.00 -1.69 10.06
N GLN A 277 -38.18 -2.44 11.15
CA GLN A 277 -39.42 -2.47 11.93
C GLN A 277 -39.16 -2.20 13.43
N SER A 278 -38.80 -0.97 13.77
CA SER A 278 -38.99 -0.44 15.13
C SER A 278 -39.12 1.07 15.13
#